data_AF-A0A383A0S0-F1
#
_entry.id   AF-A0A383A0S0-F1
#
_cell.length_a   1.000
_cell.length_b   1.000
_cell.length_c   1.000
_cell.angle_alpha   90.00
_cell.angle_beta   90.00
_cell.angle_gamma   90.00
#
_symmetry.space_group_name_H-M   'P 1'
#
loop_
_entity.id
_entity.type
_entity.pdbx_description
1 polymer ?
#
loop_
_entity_poly.entity_id
_entity_poly.type
_entity_poly.pdbx_seq_one_letter_code
_entity_poly.pdbx_strand_id
1 'polypeptide(L)' 'MSLKLFHIVVGIAWIGASFYFNWLENKLNRVGNRDEIAGHLWAVHGGGFYYLEKYK' A
#
# COMPACT_ATOMS: atom_id res chain seq x y z
N MET A 1 11.38 -13.37 -27.23
CA MET A 1 10.17 -12.53 -27.07
C MET A 1 9.74 -12.41 -25.60
N SER A 2 9.75 -13.50 -24.82
CA SER A 2 9.17 -13.56 -23.46
C SER A 2 9.83 -12.66 -22.41
N LEU A 3 11.17 -12.52 -22.42
CA LEU A 3 11.88 -11.73 -21.41
C LEU A 3 11.65 -10.22 -21.52
N LYS A 4 11.47 -9.69 -22.75
CA LYS A 4 11.21 -8.26 -22.98
C LYS A 4 9.86 -7.86 -22.38
N LEU A 5 8.81 -8.61 -22.71
CA LEU A 5 7.46 -8.34 -22.19
C LEU A 5 7.42 -8.54 -20.67
N PHE A 6 8.02 -9.63 -20.16
CA PHE A 6 8.11 -9.88 -18.73
C PHE A 6 8.76 -8.72 -17.98
N HIS A 7 9.90 -8.22 -18.47
CA HIS A 7 10.60 -7.11 -17.83
C HIS A 7 9.77 -5.84 -17.77
N ILE A 8 9.04 -5.52 -18.84
CA ILE A 8 8.14 -4.36 -18.89
C ILE A 8 6.99 -4.51 -17.89
N VAL A 9 6.32 -5.66 -17.86
CA VAL A 9 5.21 -5.91 -16.94
C VAL A 9 5.66 -5.84 -15.48
N VAL A 10 6.79 -6.48 -15.16
CA VAL A 10 7.38 -6.44 -13.81
C VAL A 10 7.79 -5.02 -13.45
N GLY A 11 8.38 -4.27 -14.37
CA GLY A 11 8.75 -2.86 -14.15
C GLY A 11 7.54 -1.99 -13.84
N ILE A 12 6.46 -2.12 -14.61
CA ILE A 12 5.20 -1.38 -14.37
C ILE A 12 4.59 -1.77 -13.02
N ALA A 13 4.51 -3.07 -12.73
CA ALA A 13 3.97 -3.57 -11.46
C ALA A 13 4.80 -3.06 -10.26
N TRP A 14 6.13 -3.06 -10.38
CA TRP A 14 7.04 -2.54 -9.36
C TRP A 14 6.85 -1.06 -9.09
N ILE A 15 6.76 -0.25 -10.14
CA ILE A 15 6.53 1.19 -10.03
C ILE A 15 5.16 1.47 -9.39
N GLY A 16 4.11 0.79 -9.86
CA GLY A 16 2.76 0.90 -9.30
C GLY A 16 2.70 0.54 -7.81
N ALA A 17 3.31 -0.59 -7.43
CA ALA A 17 3.41 -1.00 -6.03
C ALA A 17 4.15 0.04 -5.18
N SER A 18 5.26 0.58 -5.68
CA SER A 18 6.04 1.62 -5.00
C SER A 18 5.20 2.86 -4.69
N PHE A 19 4.44 3.36 -5.69
CA PHE A 19 3.54 4.49 -5.48
C PHE A 19 2.38 4.16 -4.55
N TYR A 20 1.81 2.96 -4.66
CA TYR A 20 0.75 2.50 -3.75
C TYR A 20 1.21 2.52 -2.29
N PHE A 21 2.38 1.96 -1.99
CA PHE A 21 2.91 1.95 -0.62
C PHE A 21 3.32 3.33 -0.13
N ASN A 22 3.86 4.20 -1.00
CA ASN A 22 4.15 5.58 -0.63
C ASN A 22 2.87 6.35 -0.27
N TRP A 23 1.81 6.22 -1.08
CA TRP A 23 0.50 6.78 -0.79
C TRP A 23 -0.06 6.23 0.53
N LEU A 24 0.03 4.91 0.73
CA LEU A 24 -0.45 4.25 1.94
C LEU A 24 0.23 4.83 3.20
N GLU A 25 1.56 4.94 3.19
CA GLU A 25 2.34 5.51 4.29
C GLU A 25 1.98 6.96 4.62
N ASN A 26 1.79 7.77 3.58
CA ASN A 26 1.44 9.18 3.70
C ASN A 26 0.01 9.41 4.20
N LYS A 27 -0.87 8.42 4.05
CA LYS A 27 -2.27 8.51 4.46
C LYS A 27 -2.58 7.87 5.81
N LEU A 28 -1.62 7.19 6.43
CA LEU A 28 -1.79 6.64 7.78
C LEU A 28 -2.16 7.75 8.78
N ASN A 29 -3.27 7.55 9.48
CA ASN A 29 -3.61 8.31 10.67
C ASN A 29 -2.73 7.87 11.84
N ARG A 30 -2.07 8.85 12.47
CA ARG A 30 -1.10 8.63 13.54
C ARG A 30 -1.61 9.10 14.91
N VAL A 31 -2.86 9.52 14.99
CA VAL A 31 -3.49 10.03 16.22
C VAL A 31 -4.29 8.94 16.91
N GLY A 32 -4.14 8.83 18.23
CA GLY A 32 -4.95 7.92 19.06
C GLY A 32 -4.62 6.43 18.87
N ASN A 33 -3.42 6.12 18.37
CA ASN A 33 -2.98 4.74 18.18
C ASN A 33 -2.50 4.09 19.47
N ARG A 34 -2.63 2.77 19.55
CA ARG A 34 -1.96 1.95 20.56
C ARG A 34 -0.45 2.02 20.36
N ASP A 35 0.31 1.75 21.41
CA ASP A 35 1.77 1.89 21.38
C ASP A 35 2.45 1.01 20.33
N GLU A 36 1.89 -0.14 19.97
CA GLU A 36 2.44 -1.02 18.95
C GLU A 36 2.09 -0.60 17.50
N ILE A 37 1.18 0.36 17.33
CA ILE A 37 0.65 0.78 16.03
C ILE A 37 1.30 2.09 15.57
N ALA A 38 2.06 2.02 14.48
CA ALA A 38 2.68 3.18 13.84
C ALA A 38 1.66 4.04 13.07
N GLY A 39 0.53 3.47 12.65
CA GLY A 39 -0.51 4.18 11.91
C GLY A 39 -1.70 3.28 11.58
N HIS A 40 -2.85 3.87 11.30
CA HIS A 40 -4.00 3.13 10.75
C HIS A 40 -4.63 3.85 9.56
N LEU A 41 -5.35 3.11 8.70
CA LEU A 41 -6.04 3.66 7.54
C LEU A 41 -7.30 2.85 7.21
N TRP A 42 -8.37 3.56 6.85
CA TRP A 42 -9.52 2.96 6.16
C TRP A 42 -9.32 3.00 4.65
N ALA A 43 -9.52 1.88 3.98
CA ALA A 43 -9.45 1.76 2.54
C ALA A 43 -10.73 1.11 1.99
N VAL A 44 -11.15 1.50 0.79
CA VAL A 44 -12.28 0.89 0.08
C VAL A 44 -11.77 0.22 -1.18
N HIS A 45 -12.14 -1.04 -1.39
CA HIS A 45 -11.80 -1.78 -2.61
C HIS A 45 -12.85 -2.84 -2.92
N GLY A 46 -13.29 -2.92 -4.18
CA GLY A 46 -14.27 -3.91 -4.63
C GLY A 46 -15.63 -3.86 -3.90
N GLY A 47 -16.01 -2.68 -3.39
CA GLY A 47 -17.24 -2.51 -2.60
C GLY A 47 -17.12 -2.85 -1.11
N GLY A 48 -15.96 -3.31 -0.65
CA GLY A 48 -15.69 -3.59 0.76
C GLY A 48 -14.86 -2.49 1.44
N PHE A 49 -15.00 -2.40 2.77
CA PHE A 49 -14.17 -1.54 3.63
C PHE A 49 -13.11 -2.38 4.34
N TYR A 50 -11.88 -1.89 4.31
CA TYR A 50 -10.72 -2.50 4.97
C TYR A 50 -10.19 -1.52 6.01
N TYR A 51 -9.91 -2.03 7.20
CA TYR A 51 -9.18 -1.31 8.24
C TYR A 51 -7.77 -1.89 8.33
N LEU A 52 -6.77 -1.05 8.05
CA LEU A 52 -5.37 -1.41 8.01
C LEU A 52 -4.67 -0.81 9.22
N GLU A 53 -3.89 -1.61 9.93
CA GLU A 53 -3.00 -1.16 10.97
C GLU A 53 -1.56 -1.45 10.54
N LYS A 54 -0.71 -0.43 10.54
CA LYS A 54 0.74 -0.57 10.40
C LYS A 54 1.34 -0.72 11.78
N TYR A 55 2.05 -1.81 11.98
CA TYR A 55 2.84 -2.04 13.19
C TYR A 55 4.18 -1.28 13.11
N LYS A 56 4.73 -0.93 14.27
CA LYS A 56 6.07 -0.34 14.39
C LYS A 56 7.15 -1.26 13.84
#